data_AF-A0A345R8A2-F1
#
_entry.id   AF-A0A345R8A2-F1
#
_cell.length_a   1.000
_cell.length_b   1.000
_cell.length_c   1.000
_cell.angle_alpha   90.00
_cell.angle_beta   90.00
_cell.angle_gamma   90.00
#
_symmetry.space_group_name_H-M   'P 1'
#
loop_
_entity.id
_entity.type
_entity.pdbx_description
1 polymer ?
#
loop_
_entity_poly.entity_id
_entity_poly.type
_entity_poly.pdbx_seq_one_letter_code
_entity_poly.pdbx_strand_id
1 'polypeptide(L)'
;MTERNPKTFDYYNKMRREQKRQYQSTTVQRQMVEDRKKLGEKAFYSKADPDVQRREEILAAVEQMLLKDRGLVDLVGRDNVCVWTSKHDLNSKDETYSQKFAKSEVKDYGIAVICHKAVSENGKALFLGDRDLWVWDEEPENSRFSSVSLADFAHAHEWANSVGDKAMIATTREALDWATVTYDNIKANFEPVECLPWVLEISSWDMLALRKADPAVTLEVNELNQFCKAVVIGMGFVNSRSYGDVKVISFNGISSELAYPEKTVILSATAWVSGYKLAPDKYTAHFDGYLPEPDYRNLSLVHLDKPAGLPIYYKTFSGSRSAKAKMTNYLETLVADIPERKVFITCPKAILPLVQDCDFVEGKEVFTSHHGIGTGSNDWQDCDAVIYFLDDHKPGAAHVAKRHAIVGDEITKETLDDAQNYLRGSYQDVKRGSYLSNMIQLLGRGRVRQRYDDGSSHKMTAYMVVDKRYFDMLSAQFPKCQVEYRSKPSTKGAVLSKYADFLREQVVEAPLSVKYVSEQLGIKNYRKYTSDLKADKDGILKGSGYQFQKGESGRYGTGHLFVPI
;
A
#
# COMPACT_ATOMS: atom_id res chain seq x y z
N MET A 1 -33.64 -15.16 43.75
CA MET A 1 -33.81 -14.48 42.44
C MET A 1 -32.42 -14.09 41.98
N THR A 2 -31.96 -14.60 40.83
CA THR A 2 -30.66 -14.23 40.27
C THR A 2 -30.69 -12.77 39.88
N GLU A 3 -29.78 -11.95 40.43
CA GLU A 3 -29.68 -10.55 40.02
C GLU A 3 -29.42 -10.47 38.51
N ARG A 4 -30.25 -9.68 37.82
CA ARG A 4 -30.12 -9.46 36.38
C ARG A 4 -28.95 -8.50 36.12
N ASN A 5 -28.11 -8.84 35.15
CA ASN A 5 -27.05 -7.96 34.66
C ASN A 5 -27.65 -6.68 34.02
N PRO A 6 -27.20 -5.48 34.44
CA PRO A 6 -27.67 -4.22 33.87
C PRO A 6 -27.26 -4.08 32.41
N LYS A 7 -28.08 -3.41 31.59
CA LYS A 7 -27.87 -3.22 30.15
C LYS A 7 -27.43 -1.79 29.84
N THR A 8 -26.57 -1.62 28.83
CA THR A 8 -26.08 -0.31 28.38
C THR A 8 -27.10 0.40 27.48
N PHE A 9 -26.90 1.70 27.23
CA PHE A 9 -27.75 2.49 26.36
C PHE A 9 -27.81 1.98 24.93
N ASP A 10 -26.74 1.34 24.43
CA ASP A 10 -26.72 0.79 23.08
C ASP A 10 -27.69 -0.40 22.92
N TYR A 11 -27.82 -1.24 23.94
CA TYR A 11 -28.85 -2.28 24.00
C TYR A 11 -30.26 -1.69 23.87
N TYR A 12 -30.52 -0.59 24.58
CA TYR A 12 -31.80 0.12 24.51
C TYR A 12 -32.03 0.83 23.17
N ASN A 13 -30.98 1.37 22.54
CA ASN A 13 -31.05 1.94 21.19
C ASN A 13 -31.28 0.87 20.11
N LYS A 14 -30.68 -0.30 20.25
CA LYS A 14 -30.97 -1.47 19.40
C LYS A 14 -32.42 -1.90 19.56
N MET A 15 -32.90 -2.04 20.79
CA MET A 15 -34.31 -2.36 21.09
C MET A 15 -35.28 -1.29 20.54
N ARG A 16 -34.91 0.00 20.60
CA ARG A 16 -35.69 1.11 20.01
C ARG A 16 -35.85 0.97 18.49
N ARG A 17 -34.80 0.50 17.80
CA ARG A 17 -34.77 0.30 16.34
C ARG A 17 -35.54 -0.95 15.93
N GLU A 18 -35.32 -2.05 16.63
CA GLU A 18 -35.82 -3.38 16.24
C GLU A 18 -37.19 -3.72 16.83
N GLN A 19 -37.51 -3.20 18.03
CA GLN A 19 -38.68 -3.60 18.83
C GLN A 19 -39.39 -2.38 19.45
N LYS A 20 -39.77 -1.41 18.61
CA LYS A 20 -40.30 -0.09 19.02
C LYS A 20 -41.44 -0.15 20.05
N ARG A 21 -42.40 -1.08 19.91
CA ARG A 21 -43.51 -1.26 20.87
C ARG A 21 -43.03 -1.70 22.26
N GLN A 22 -42.07 -2.61 22.31
CA GLN A 22 -41.50 -3.11 23.57
C GLN A 22 -40.64 -2.04 24.24
N TYR A 23 -39.85 -1.29 23.46
CA TYR A 23 -39.07 -0.16 23.95
C TYR A 23 -39.93 0.92 24.64
N GLN A 24 -41.11 1.20 24.10
CA GLN A 24 -42.05 2.18 24.64
C GLN A 24 -42.79 1.69 25.90
N SER A 25 -42.64 0.42 26.30
CA SER A 25 -43.30 -0.08 27.50
C SER A 25 -42.73 0.58 28.76
N THR A 26 -43.61 0.85 29.72
CA THR A 26 -43.23 1.41 31.04
C THR A 26 -42.24 0.53 31.78
N THR A 27 -42.32 -0.80 31.60
CA THR A 27 -41.36 -1.77 32.16
C THR A 27 -39.94 -1.55 31.63
N VAL A 28 -39.78 -1.39 30.32
CA VAL A 28 -38.46 -1.16 29.70
C VAL A 28 -37.91 0.20 30.06
N GLN A 29 -38.76 1.24 30.12
CA GLN A 29 -38.32 2.58 30.54
C GLN A 29 -37.86 2.60 32.01
N ARG A 30 -38.56 1.91 32.92
CA ARG A 30 -38.13 1.79 34.31
C ARG A 30 -36.82 1.02 34.43
N GLN A 31 -36.68 -0.09 33.69
CA GLN A 31 -35.45 -0.87 33.67
C GLN A 31 -34.26 -0.05 33.16
N MET A 32 -34.47 0.78 32.13
CA MET A 32 -33.42 1.63 31.57
C MET A 32 -32.89 2.62 32.62
N VAL A 33 -33.77 3.18 33.46
CA VAL A 33 -33.38 4.08 34.56
C VAL A 33 -32.64 3.32 35.66
N GLU A 34 -33.09 2.11 36.01
CA GLU A 34 -32.42 1.26 37.00
C GLU A 34 -31.03 0.83 36.54
N ASP A 35 -30.89 0.43 35.27
CA ASP A 35 -29.62 0.04 34.68
C ASP A 35 -28.66 1.24 34.59
N ARG A 36 -29.16 2.44 34.25
CA ARG A 36 -28.37 3.69 34.30
C ARG A 36 -27.88 3.99 35.71
N LYS A 37 -28.71 3.78 36.75
CA LYS A 37 -28.31 3.98 38.14
C LYS A 37 -27.27 2.95 38.59
N LYS A 38 -27.41 1.68 38.17
CA LYS A 38 -26.48 0.60 38.54
C LYS A 38 -25.13 0.73 37.85
N LEU A 39 -25.11 1.08 36.56
CA LEU A 39 -23.88 1.22 35.77
C LEU A 39 -23.19 2.57 36.00
N GLY A 40 -23.92 3.60 36.44
CA GLY A 40 -23.44 4.98 36.42
C GLY A 40 -23.51 5.57 35.01
N GLU A 41 -23.52 6.91 34.94
CA GLU A 41 -23.81 7.64 33.71
C GLU A 41 -22.76 7.39 32.61
N LYS A 42 -21.48 7.36 32.96
CA LYS A 42 -20.37 7.13 32.02
C LYS A 42 -20.42 5.74 31.37
N ALA A 43 -20.64 4.68 32.15
CA ALA A 43 -20.69 3.30 31.65
C ALA A 43 -22.04 2.96 30.98
N PHE A 44 -23.12 3.64 31.34
CA PHE A 44 -24.41 3.46 30.67
C PHE A 44 -24.38 3.97 29.22
N TYR A 45 -23.70 5.10 28.97
CA TYR A 45 -23.63 5.72 27.63
C TYR A 45 -22.39 5.36 26.81
N SER A 46 -21.41 4.64 27.37
CA SER A 46 -20.26 4.18 26.60
C SER A 46 -20.72 3.20 25.51
N LYS A 47 -20.50 3.57 24.24
CA LYS A 47 -20.52 2.59 23.16
C LYS A 47 -19.36 1.61 23.42
N ALA A 48 -19.59 0.31 23.28
CA ALA A 48 -18.48 -0.62 23.13
C ALA A 48 -17.76 -0.19 21.84
N ASP A 49 -16.61 0.46 22.02
CA ASP A 49 -15.78 0.90 20.91
C ASP A 49 -15.05 -0.34 20.37
N PRO A 50 -15.26 -0.74 19.10
CA PRO A 50 -14.52 -1.83 18.48
C PRO A 50 -12.99 -1.67 18.58
N ASP A 51 -12.50 -0.43 18.67
CA ASP A 51 -11.08 -0.13 18.89
C ASP A 51 -10.60 -0.54 20.30
N VAL A 52 -11.48 -0.52 21.31
CA VAL A 52 -11.17 -0.92 22.69
C VAL A 52 -11.09 -2.44 22.80
N GLN A 53 -12.00 -3.17 22.16
CA GLN A 53 -11.95 -4.64 22.12
C GLN A 53 -10.71 -5.13 21.36
N ARG A 54 -10.40 -4.52 20.21
CA ARG A 54 -9.17 -4.80 19.45
C ARG A 54 -7.91 -4.45 20.24
N ARG A 55 -7.95 -3.41 21.08
CA ARG A 55 -6.86 -3.06 21.99
C ARG A 55 -6.69 -4.08 23.12
N GLU A 56 -7.77 -4.56 23.74
CA GLU A 56 -7.69 -5.63 24.75
C GLU A 56 -7.16 -6.92 24.13
N GLU A 57 -7.51 -7.23 22.88
CA GLU A 57 -6.97 -8.36 22.14
C GLU A 57 -5.49 -8.17 21.77
N ILE A 58 -5.08 -6.98 21.31
CA ILE A 58 -3.67 -6.66 21.02
C ILE A 58 -2.85 -6.62 22.30
N LEU A 59 -3.35 -6.02 23.39
CA LEU A 59 -2.67 -5.98 24.68
C LEU A 59 -2.60 -7.37 25.29
N ALA A 60 -3.66 -8.16 25.24
CA ALA A 60 -3.63 -9.55 25.70
C ALA A 60 -2.70 -10.41 24.83
N ALA A 61 -2.59 -10.15 23.53
CA ALA A 61 -1.72 -10.89 22.63
C ALA A 61 -0.24 -10.44 22.76
N VAL A 62 0.02 -9.15 22.95
CA VAL A 62 1.32 -8.60 23.33
C VAL A 62 1.71 -9.13 24.71
N GLU A 63 0.80 -9.11 25.69
CA GLU A 63 1.03 -9.64 27.03
C GLU A 63 1.21 -11.16 27.01
N GLN A 64 0.51 -11.92 26.16
CA GLN A 64 0.76 -13.35 25.96
C GLN A 64 2.06 -13.65 25.22
N MET A 65 2.47 -12.83 24.24
CA MET A 65 3.79 -12.87 23.60
C MET A 65 4.88 -12.70 24.66
N LEU A 66 4.71 -11.66 25.46
CA LEU A 66 5.58 -11.23 26.55
C LEU A 66 5.60 -12.25 27.71
N LEU A 67 4.48 -12.91 28.03
CA LEU A 67 4.35 -13.90 29.12
C LEU A 67 4.83 -15.31 28.72
N LYS A 68 4.71 -15.70 27.44
CA LYS A 68 5.20 -17.00 26.95
C LYS A 68 6.71 -16.99 26.70
N ASP A 69 7.26 -15.84 26.31
CA ASP A 69 8.70 -15.64 26.23
C ASP A 69 9.13 -14.84 27.46
N ARG A 70 9.18 -15.52 28.62
CA ARG A 70 9.56 -14.91 29.93
C ARG A 70 10.81 -14.02 29.80
N GLY A 71 11.71 -14.36 28.86
CA GLY A 71 12.90 -13.57 28.54
C GLY A 71 12.62 -12.12 28.13
N LEU A 72 11.54 -11.80 27.40
CA LEU A 72 11.32 -10.45 26.84
C LEU A 72 10.71 -9.46 27.87
N VAL A 73 9.82 -9.93 28.74
CA VAL A 73 9.33 -9.11 29.88
C VAL A 73 10.41 -8.95 30.93
N ASP A 74 11.15 -10.03 31.21
CA ASP A 74 12.24 -10.00 32.17
C ASP A 74 13.45 -9.20 31.63
N LEU A 75 13.66 -9.10 30.31
CA LEU A 75 14.71 -8.25 29.70
C LEU A 75 14.39 -6.76 29.80
N VAL A 76 13.12 -6.38 29.63
CA VAL A 76 12.75 -4.99 29.34
C VAL A 76 12.11 -4.30 30.54
N GLY A 77 11.35 -5.02 31.37
CA GLY A 77 10.56 -4.46 32.46
C GLY A 77 9.29 -3.77 31.97
N ARG A 78 8.15 -3.99 32.64
CA ARG A 78 6.84 -3.38 32.28
C ARG A 78 6.87 -1.86 32.31
N ASP A 79 7.71 -1.28 33.16
CA ASP A 79 7.86 0.17 33.32
C ASP A 79 8.65 0.82 32.17
N ASN A 80 9.17 0.03 31.24
CA ASN A 80 10.05 0.47 30.16
C ASN A 80 9.39 0.42 28.77
N VAL A 81 8.06 0.22 28.72
CA VAL A 81 7.24 0.23 27.49
C VAL A 81 6.24 1.38 27.53
N CYS A 82 6.22 2.22 26.50
CA CYS A 82 5.19 3.25 26.32
C CYS A 82 4.38 3.07 25.03
N VAL A 83 3.09 3.41 25.06
CA VAL A 83 2.21 3.45 23.89
C VAL A 83 1.73 4.88 23.69
N TRP A 84 2.15 5.51 22.59
CA TRP A 84 1.79 6.90 22.28
C TRP A 84 1.09 7.00 20.91
N THR A 85 -0.16 7.49 20.92
CA THR A 85 -0.93 7.88 19.73
C THR A 85 -1.62 9.22 20.01
N SER A 86 -2.23 9.87 19.02
CA SER A 86 -2.97 11.12 19.26
C SER A 86 -4.12 10.98 20.28
N LYS A 87 -4.60 9.76 20.55
CA LYS A 87 -5.59 9.47 21.60
C LYS A 87 -4.94 9.29 22.99
N HIS A 88 -3.68 8.87 23.05
CA HIS A 88 -2.90 8.69 24.29
C HIS A 88 -2.08 9.92 24.68
N ASP A 89 -2.01 10.96 23.82
CA ASP A 89 -1.36 12.21 24.19
C ASP A 89 -2.04 12.83 25.42
N LEU A 90 -1.26 13.34 26.36
CA LEU A 90 -1.79 14.01 27.57
C LEU A 90 -2.78 15.14 27.23
N ASN A 91 -2.59 15.83 26.10
CA ASN A 91 -3.47 16.90 25.67
C ASN A 91 -4.72 16.40 24.93
N SER A 92 -4.84 15.09 24.71
CA SER A 92 -6.00 14.51 24.05
C SER A 92 -7.24 14.65 24.92
N LYS A 93 -8.33 15.15 24.33
CA LYS A 93 -9.66 15.21 24.97
C LYS A 93 -10.35 13.84 25.03
N ASP A 94 -9.75 12.82 24.44
CA ASP A 94 -10.25 11.46 24.48
C ASP A 94 -10.06 10.86 25.89
N GLU A 95 -11.15 10.49 26.56
CA GLU A 95 -11.12 9.89 27.90
C GLU A 95 -11.12 8.36 27.89
N THR A 96 -11.08 7.75 26.69
CA THR A 96 -11.16 6.29 26.53
C THR A 96 -9.92 5.58 27.11
N TYR A 97 -8.82 6.30 27.30
CA TYR A 97 -7.52 5.76 27.69
C TYR A 97 -7.11 6.28 29.07
N SER A 98 -6.89 5.35 30.02
CA SER A 98 -6.51 5.65 31.41
C SER A 98 -5.04 6.03 31.57
N GLN A 99 -4.14 5.48 30.73
CA GLN A 99 -2.74 5.88 30.65
C GLN A 99 -2.55 6.85 29.49
N LYS A 100 -1.95 7.99 29.78
CA LYS A 100 -1.59 9.03 28.82
C LYS A 100 -0.14 9.44 29.03
N PHE A 101 0.54 9.72 27.94
CA PHE A 101 1.96 10.11 27.94
C PHE A 101 2.10 11.41 27.15
N ALA A 102 2.95 12.31 27.63
CA ALA A 102 3.40 13.43 26.81
C ALA A 102 4.24 12.88 25.68
N LYS A 103 4.15 13.48 24.49
CA LYS A 103 5.04 13.14 23.37
C LYS A 103 6.53 13.24 23.73
N SER A 104 6.89 14.13 24.65
CA SER A 104 8.25 14.30 25.16
C SER A 104 8.73 13.23 26.13
N GLU A 105 7.81 12.49 26.78
CA GLU A 105 8.11 11.43 27.76
C GLU A 105 8.45 10.10 27.08
N VAL A 106 8.07 9.93 25.80
CA VAL A 106 8.35 8.71 25.03
C VAL A 106 9.85 8.36 25.05
N LYS A 107 10.75 9.36 25.14
CA LYS A 107 12.21 9.18 25.19
C LYS A 107 12.73 8.47 26.43
N ASP A 108 11.94 8.41 27.49
CA ASP A 108 12.34 7.87 28.78
C ASP A 108 12.08 6.34 28.86
N TYR A 109 11.59 5.73 27.77
CA TYR A 109 11.26 4.32 27.66
C TYR A 109 12.15 3.62 26.61
N GLY A 110 12.65 2.42 26.92
CA GLY A 110 13.46 1.58 26.03
C GLY A 110 12.65 0.93 24.90
N ILE A 111 11.33 0.79 25.06
CA ILE A 111 10.41 0.36 23.99
C ILE A 111 9.26 1.36 23.83
N ALA A 112 8.98 1.73 22.58
CA ALA A 112 7.85 2.60 22.26
C ALA A 112 7.00 2.07 21.12
N VAL A 113 5.68 2.09 21.33
CA VAL A 113 4.65 1.87 20.31
C VAL A 113 4.10 3.22 19.87
N ILE A 114 4.30 3.61 18.61
CA ILE A 114 3.95 4.93 18.09
C ILE A 114 3.18 4.84 16.77
N CYS A 115 2.32 5.82 16.47
CA CYS A 115 1.68 5.93 15.15
C CYS A 115 2.31 7.04 14.29
N HIS A 116 1.95 7.11 13.01
CA HIS A 116 2.46 8.09 12.04
C HIS A 116 2.42 9.57 12.52
N LYS A 117 1.44 9.94 13.37
CA LYS A 117 1.32 11.30 13.94
C LYS A 117 2.43 11.67 14.93
N ALA A 118 3.22 10.70 15.39
CA ALA A 118 4.36 10.99 16.27
C ALA A 118 5.42 11.85 15.55
N VAL A 119 5.54 11.70 14.23
CA VAL A 119 6.63 12.29 13.44
C VAL A 119 6.24 13.63 12.81
N SER A 120 4.95 13.82 12.56
CA SER A 120 4.41 14.86 11.66
C SER A 120 4.63 16.30 12.09
N GLU A 121 5.10 16.57 13.32
CA GLU A 121 5.18 17.94 13.84
C GLU A 121 6.55 18.60 13.74
N ASN A 122 7.65 17.88 13.50
CA ASN A 122 8.96 18.55 13.34
C ASN A 122 10.04 17.73 12.61
N GLY A 123 9.69 16.64 11.92
CA GLY A 123 10.62 15.91 11.02
C GLY A 123 11.93 15.47 11.67
N LYS A 124 11.96 15.39 13.00
CA LYS A 124 13.16 15.14 13.78
C LYS A 124 12.89 13.97 14.69
N ALA A 125 13.59 12.87 14.39
CA ALA A 125 13.87 11.78 15.30
C ALA A 125 14.59 12.19 16.60
N LEU A 126 14.77 13.48 16.88
CA LEU A 126 15.46 13.97 18.07
C LEU A 126 14.70 13.73 19.38
N PHE A 127 13.36 13.61 19.37
CA PHE A 127 12.63 13.14 20.55
C PHE A 127 12.59 11.60 20.64
N LEU A 128 13.06 10.92 19.59
CA LEU A 128 13.02 9.46 19.52
C LEU A 128 14.17 8.84 20.32
N GLY A 129 15.36 9.44 20.38
CA GLY A 129 16.48 8.92 21.19
C GLY A 129 17.00 7.54 20.73
N ASP A 130 18.08 7.06 21.35
CA ASP A 130 18.58 5.70 21.13
C ASP A 130 17.85 4.74 22.08
N ARG A 131 17.14 3.76 21.54
CA ARG A 131 16.25 2.83 22.28
C ARG A 131 16.55 1.39 21.91
N ASP A 132 15.95 0.46 22.64
CA ASP A 132 16.10 -0.97 22.40
C ASP A 132 15.17 -1.46 21.28
N LEU A 133 13.92 -0.96 21.21
CA LEU A 133 12.96 -1.36 20.18
C LEU A 133 11.90 -0.29 19.84
N TRP A 134 11.65 -0.13 18.54
CA TRP A 134 10.57 0.67 17.98
C TRP A 134 9.46 -0.21 17.44
N VAL A 135 8.21 0.14 17.75
CA VAL A 135 7.03 -0.49 17.19
C VAL A 135 6.14 0.59 16.57
N TRP A 136 5.98 0.54 15.25
CA TRP A 136 5.11 1.48 14.53
C TRP A 136 3.76 0.86 14.27
N ASP A 137 2.70 1.47 14.81
CA ASP A 137 1.32 1.21 14.45
C ASP A 137 1.02 1.95 13.14
N GLU A 138 1.12 1.20 12.02
CA GLU A 138 1.16 1.61 10.60
C GLU A 138 2.56 1.90 10.03
N GLU A 139 2.78 1.52 8.77
CA GLU A 139 3.98 1.91 8.02
C GLU A 139 3.96 3.43 7.92
N PRO A 140 4.91 4.14 8.53
CA PRO A 140 4.88 5.58 8.47
C PRO A 140 5.16 6.02 7.04
N GLU A 141 4.54 7.12 6.59
CA GLU A 141 4.81 7.71 5.27
C GLU A 141 6.24 8.30 5.14
N ASN A 142 7.15 7.88 6.03
CA ASN A 142 8.45 8.47 6.35
C ASN A 142 9.52 8.29 5.26
N SER A 143 9.27 7.53 4.20
CA SER A 143 10.10 7.62 3.00
C SER A 143 9.56 8.75 2.14
N ARG A 144 10.09 9.96 2.30
CA ARG A 144 9.79 11.02 1.34
C ARG A 144 10.51 10.69 0.05
N PHE A 145 9.72 10.47 -0.97
CA PHE A 145 10.19 10.29 -2.33
C PHE A 145 10.09 11.64 -3.05
N SER A 146 11.22 12.30 -3.24
CA SER A 146 11.29 13.49 -4.11
C SER A 146 11.53 13.03 -5.54
N SER A 147 10.79 13.58 -6.49
CA SER A 147 10.96 13.29 -7.92
C SER A 147 11.02 14.61 -8.68
N VAL A 148 12.24 15.02 -9.01
CA VAL A 148 12.57 16.28 -9.68
C VAL A 148 12.66 16.02 -11.18
N SER A 149 12.08 16.91 -11.98
CA SER A 149 12.17 16.92 -13.45
C SER A 149 13.21 17.93 -13.92
N LEU A 150 13.62 17.87 -15.19
CA LEU A 150 14.53 18.88 -15.77
C LEU A 150 13.94 20.31 -15.67
N ALA A 151 12.61 20.45 -15.78
CA ALA A 151 11.92 21.73 -15.62
C ALA A 151 12.09 22.29 -14.20
N ASP A 152 12.13 21.44 -13.18
CA ASP A 152 12.29 21.88 -11.79
C ASP A 152 13.70 22.44 -11.53
N PHE A 153 14.74 21.89 -12.18
CA PHE A 153 16.08 22.49 -12.18
C PHE A 153 16.07 23.88 -12.84
N ALA A 154 15.35 24.03 -13.96
CA ALA A 154 15.22 25.32 -14.65
C ALA A 154 14.48 26.35 -13.78
N HIS A 155 13.36 25.96 -13.17
CA HIS A 155 12.62 26.82 -12.25
C HIS A 155 13.45 27.23 -11.04
N ALA A 156 14.26 26.32 -10.47
CA ALA A 156 15.16 26.67 -9.37
C ALA A 156 16.21 27.70 -9.80
N HIS A 157 16.72 27.61 -11.03
CA HIS A 157 17.64 28.59 -11.58
C HIS A 157 16.96 29.95 -11.84
N GLU A 158 15.75 29.95 -12.41
CA GLU A 158 14.96 31.17 -12.61
C GLU A 158 14.65 31.87 -11.29
N TRP A 159 14.26 31.10 -10.26
CA TRP A 159 14.06 31.60 -8.90
C TRP A 159 15.35 32.22 -8.35
N ALA A 160 16.50 31.54 -8.44
CA ALA A 160 17.77 32.09 -7.96
C ALA A 160 18.14 33.42 -8.67
N ASN A 161 17.85 33.54 -9.97
CA ASN A 161 18.01 34.80 -10.71
C ASN A 161 17.10 35.91 -10.18
N SER A 162 15.86 35.58 -9.80
CA SER A 162 14.92 36.56 -9.24
C SER A 162 15.34 37.08 -7.86
N VAL A 163 15.99 36.23 -7.05
CA VAL A 163 16.56 36.60 -5.75
C VAL A 163 17.82 37.47 -5.94
N GLY A 164 18.56 37.28 -7.02
CA GLY A 164 19.77 38.06 -7.35
C GLY A 164 21.03 37.63 -6.58
N ASP A 165 20.98 36.52 -5.84
CA ASP A 165 22.14 35.96 -5.15
C ASP A 165 23.08 35.27 -6.16
N LYS A 166 24.28 35.84 -6.36
CA LYS A 166 25.25 35.34 -7.34
C LYS A 166 25.72 33.91 -7.06
N ALA A 167 25.84 33.52 -5.79
CA ALA A 167 26.27 32.17 -5.42
C ALA A 167 25.17 31.15 -5.73
N MET A 168 23.91 31.48 -5.40
CA MET A 168 22.76 30.62 -5.75
C MET A 168 22.57 30.51 -7.26
N ILE A 169 22.72 31.61 -8.00
CA ILE A 169 22.63 31.61 -9.47
C ILE A 169 23.68 30.69 -10.08
N ALA A 170 24.93 30.77 -9.63
CA ALA A 170 26.01 29.92 -10.12
C ALA A 170 25.76 28.43 -9.79
N THR A 171 25.35 28.14 -8.55
CA THR A 171 25.10 26.77 -8.09
C THR A 171 23.93 26.12 -8.83
N THR A 172 22.82 26.85 -8.99
CA THR A 172 21.65 26.34 -9.74
C THR A 172 21.91 26.21 -11.23
N ARG A 173 22.79 27.04 -11.81
CA ARG A 173 23.26 26.88 -13.19
C ARG A 173 24.03 25.58 -13.35
N GLU A 174 24.99 25.30 -12.47
CA GLU A 174 25.77 24.05 -12.51
C GLU A 174 24.86 22.82 -12.38
N ALA A 175 23.87 22.87 -11.47
CA ALA A 175 22.89 21.81 -11.30
C ALA A 175 22.04 21.59 -12.58
N LEU A 176 21.56 22.67 -13.22
CA LEU A 176 20.78 22.60 -14.46
C LEU A 176 21.61 22.08 -15.64
N ASP A 177 22.86 22.52 -15.77
CA ASP A 177 23.76 22.07 -16.84
C ASP A 177 24.05 20.56 -16.68
N TRP A 178 24.33 20.11 -15.44
CA TRP A 178 24.48 18.69 -15.13
C TRP A 178 23.22 17.88 -15.45
N ALA A 179 22.04 18.38 -15.05
CA ALA A 179 20.77 17.70 -15.29
C ALA A 179 20.49 17.57 -16.80
N THR A 180 20.83 18.59 -17.59
CA THR A 180 20.70 18.60 -19.06
C THR A 180 21.63 17.56 -19.70
N VAL A 181 22.91 17.56 -19.32
CA VAL A 181 23.89 16.56 -19.81
C VAL A 181 23.45 15.15 -19.45
N THR A 182 22.96 14.93 -18.24
CA THR A 182 22.46 13.63 -17.78
C THR A 182 21.21 13.23 -18.56
N TYR A 183 20.30 14.18 -18.81
CA TYR A 183 19.08 13.95 -19.58
C TYR A 183 19.40 13.38 -20.98
N ASP A 184 20.37 13.98 -21.65
CA ASP A 184 20.79 13.58 -22.99
C ASP A 184 21.56 12.26 -23.00
N ASN A 185 22.40 12.02 -22.00
CA ASN A 185 23.36 10.92 -22.02
C ASN A 185 22.93 9.65 -21.26
N ILE A 186 21.93 9.70 -20.38
CA ILE A 186 21.51 8.52 -19.61
C ILE A 186 21.08 7.39 -20.53
N LYS A 187 21.65 6.20 -20.32
CA LYS A 187 21.39 4.99 -21.14
C LYS A 187 20.68 3.91 -20.34
N ALA A 188 21.00 3.76 -19.06
CA ALA A 188 20.33 2.78 -18.23
C ALA A 188 18.96 3.31 -17.76
N ASN A 189 18.10 2.39 -17.31
CA ASN A 189 16.80 2.79 -16.77
C ASN A 189 16.94 3.43 -15.40
N PHE A 190 17.94 3.00 -14.63
CA PHE A 190 18.27 3.56 -13.33
C PHE A 190 19.78 3.75 -13.22
N GLU A 191 20.23 4.93 -12.78
CA GLU A 191 21.64 5.24 -12.54
C GLU A 191 21.78 5.97 -11.19
N PRO A 192 22.77 5.63 -10.34
CA PRO A 192 23.02 6.37 -9.11
C PRO A 192 23.52 7.78 -9.41
N VAL A 193 23.30 8.71 -8.49
CA VAL A 193 23.77 10.10 -8.63
C VAL A 193 24.97 10.32 -7.72
N GLU A 194 26.04 10.86 -8.28
CA GLU A 194 27.25 11.23 -7.53
C GLU A 194 27.03 12.53 -6.72
N CYS A 195 27.63 12.61 -5.53
CA CYS A 195 27.57 13.80 -4.69
C CYS A 195 28.54 14.90 -5.19
N LEU A 196 28.11 15.66 -6.20
CA LEU A 196 28.87 16.77 -6.79
C LEU A 196 28.87 18.02 -5.88
N PRO A 197 29.78 18.99 -6.10
CA PRO A 197 29.87 20.21 -5.26
C PRO A 197 28.54 20.99 -5.16
N TRP A 198 27.82 21.16 -6.27
CA TRP A 198 26.53 21.85 -6.28
C TRP A 198 25.46 21.12 -5.43
N VAL A 199 25.55 19.79 -5.31
CA VAL A 199 24.64 18.99 -4.47
C VAL A 199 24.83 19.36 -3.01
N LEU A 200 26.08 19.43 -2.55
CA LEU A 200 26.41 19.79 -1.16
C LEU A 200 25.90 21.20 -0.84
N GLU A 201 26.16 22.15 -1.73
CA GLU A 201 25.73 23.54 -1.57
C GLU A 201 24.20 23.64 -1.48
N ILE A 202 23.46 23.10 -2.46
CA ILE A 202 21.99 23.14 -2.45
C ILE A 202 21.42 22.40 -1.24
N SER A 203 22.00 21.26 -0.84
CA SER A 203 21.52 20.48 0.31
C SER A 203 21.60 21.27 1.63
N SER A 204 22.55 22.20 1.73
CA SER A 204 22.79 23.01 2.93
C SER A 204 21.79 24.15 3.12
N TRP A 205 21.00 24.47 2.09
CA TRP A 205 20.04 25.57 2.15
C TRP A 205 18.97 25.37 3.24
N ASP A 206 18.83 26.39 4.09
CA ASP A 206 17.75 26.47 5.06
C ASP A 206 16.46 26.91 4.35
N MET A 207 15.72 25.93 3.83
CA MET A 207 14.45 26.17 3.13
C MET A 207 13.41 26.90 3.98
N LEU A 208 13.46 26.78 5.32
CA LEU A 208 12.53 27.50 6.20
C LEU A 208 12.91 28.98 6.28
N ALA A 209 14.20 29.29 6.43
CA ALA A 209 14.69 30.66 6.38
C ALA A 209 14.43 31.29 5.01
N LEU A 210 14.69 30.56 3.93
CA LEU A 210 14.44 31.02 2.56
C LEU A 210 12.97 31.31 2.32
N ARG A 211 12.04 30.42 2.70
CA ARG A 211 10.59 30.66 2.57
C ARG A 211 10.10 31.86 3.38
N LYS A 212 10.73 32.13 4.53
CA LYS A 212 10.41 33.31 5.36
C LYS A 212 10.92 34.60 4.71
N ALA A 213 12.09 34.55 4.08
CA ALA A 213 12.69 35.70 3.40
C ALA A 213 12.03 35.98 2.04
N ASP A 214 11.63 34.94 1.32
CA ASP A 214 11.00 35.00 0.02
C ASP A 214 9.83 33.98 -0.05
N PRO A 215 8.58 34.44 0.09
CA PRO A 215 7.40 33.58 -0.07
C PRO A 215 7.27 32.99 -1.49
N ALA A 216 8.01 33.49 -2.49
CA ALA A 216 8.02 32.96 -3.85
C ALA A 216 8.91 31.71 -3.98
N VAL A 217 9.61 31.27 -2.92
CA VAL A 217 10.29 29.97 -2.91
C VAL A 217 9.29 28.87 -3.27
N THR A 218 9.48 28.31 -4.46
CA THR A 218 8.50 27.40 -5.05
C THR A 218 8.60 26.00 -4.46
N LEU A 219 7.61 25.15 -4.75
CA LEU A 219 7.64 23.74 -4.35
C LEU A 219 8.85 23.03 -5.00
N GLU A 220 9.17 23.39 -6.23
CA GLU A 220 10.25 22.84 -7.05
C GLU A 220 11.63 23.08 -6.43
N VAL A 221 11.90 24.26 -5.88
CA VAL A 221 13.16 24.55 -5.16
C VAL A 221 13.29 23.65 -3.92
N ASN A 222 12.19 23.44 -3.20
CA ASN A 222 12.18 22.56 -2.04
C ASN A 222 12.39 21.09 -2.45
N GLU A 223 11.75 20.61 -3.51
CA GLU A 223 11.96 19.26 -4.03
C GLU A 223 13.41 19.04 -4.49
N LEU A 224 14.03 20.04 -5.14
CA LEU A 224 15.45 20.00 -5.51
C LEU A 224 16.36 19.93 -4.28
N ASN A 225 16.10 20.72 -3.24
CA ASN A 225 16.83 20.64 -1.96
C ASN A 225 16.70 19.25 -1.31
N GLN A 226 15.49 18.66 -1.30
CA GLN A 226 15.28 17.31 -0.76
C GLN A 226 16.01 16.24 -1.58
N PHE A 227 15.98 16.35 -2.90
CA PHE A 227 16.76 15.48 -3.78
C PHE A 227 18.26 15.58 -3.46
N CYS A 228 18.81 16.79 -3.33
CA CYS A 228 20.22 16.97 -3.00
C CYS A 228 20.58 16.36 -1.64
N LYS A 229 19.73 16.53 -0.62
CA LYS A 229 19.91 15.88 0.69
C LYS A 229 19.94 14.36 0.59
N ALA A 230 19.10 13.77 -0.25
CA ALA A 230 19.10 12.33 -0.51
C ALA A 230 20.39 11.88 -1.20
N VAL A 231 20.88 12.64 -2.20
CA VAL A 231 22.15 12.33 -2.88
C VAL A 231 23.34 12.34 -1.89
N VAL A 232 23.38 13.30 -0.95
CA VAL A 232 24.45 13.39 0.07
C VAL A 232 24.56 12.11 0.92
N ILE A 233 23.45 11.44 1.19
CA ILE A 233 23.42 10.18 1.96
C ILE A 233 23.43 8.93 1.08
N GLY A 234 23.79 9.05 -0.20
CA GLY A 234 23.85 7.93 -1.14
C GLY A 234 22.49 7.41 -1.61
N MET A 235 21.42 8.17 -1.43
CA MET A 235 20.02 7.76 -1.71
C MET A 235 19.42 8.47 -2.93
N GLY A 236 20.26 9.01 -3.80
CA GLY A 236 19.87 9.70 -5.03
C GLY A 236 20.09 8.86 -6.29
N PHE A 237 19.12 8.85 -7.20
CA PHE A 237 19.21 8.12 -8.46
C PHE A 237 18.38 8.76 -9.58
N VAL A 238 18.84 8.60 -10.82
CA VAL A 238 18.11 9.01 -12.02
C VAL A 238 17.32 7.81 -12.54
N ASN A 239 16.10 8.06 -13.01
CA ASN A 239 15.25 7.09 -13.69
C ASN A 239 14.95 7.59 -15.11
N SER A 240 15.25 6.77 -16.11
CA SER A 240 14.95 7.02 -17.52
C SER A 240 13.93 6.00 -18.02
N ARG A 241 12.89 6.48 -18.70
CA ARG A 241 11.88 5.66 -19.36
C ARG A 241 11.59 6.16 -20.76
N SER A 242 11.59 5.25 -21.72
CA SER A 242 11.17 5.56 -23.08
C SER A 242 9.75 5.03 -23.34
N TYR A 243 8.89 5.89 -23.86
CA TYR A 243 7.55 5.58 -24.33
C TYR A 243 7.48 5.89 -25.84
N GLY A 244 7.87 4.91 -26.66
CA GLY A 244 8.13 5.16 -28.08
C GLY A 244 9.29 6.15 -28.23
N ASP A 245 9.04 7.25 -28.96
CA ASP A 245 10.03 8.30 -29.20
C ASP A 245 10.16 9.30 -28.04
N VAL A 246 9.31 9.19 -27.02
CA VAL A 246 9.32 10.09 -25.86
C VAL A 246 10.17 9.51 -24.75
N LYS A 247 11.30 10.15 -24.45
CA LYS A 247 12.11 9.87 -23.26
C LYS A 247 11.58 10.71 -22.09
N VAL A 248 11.33 10.08 -20.95
CA VAL A 248 10.91 10.71 -19.70
C VAL A 248 11.96 10.39 -18.65
N ILE A 249 12.55 11.43 -18.06
CA ILE A 249 13.59 11.31 -17.06
C ILE A 249 13.14 11.99 -15.78
N SER A 250 13.37 11.33 -14.65
CA SER A 250 13.19 11.90 -13.32
C SER A 250 14.44 11.69 -12.46
N PHE A 251 14.77 12.70 -11.67
CA PHE A 251 15.84 12.69 -10.68
C PHE A 251 15.20 12.46 -9.31
N ASN A 252 15.49 11.32 -8.70
CA ASN A 252 14.73 10.81 -7.58
C ASN A 252 15.62 10.76 -6.34
N GLY A 253 15.06 11.20 -5.22
CA GLY A 253 15.71 11.19 -3.91
C GLY A 253 14.83 10.49 -2.90
N ILE A 254 15.47 9.76 -2.00
CA ILE A 254 14.83 9.10 -0.88
C ILE A 254 15.36 9.74 0.40
N SER A 255 14.47 10.27 1.22
CA SER A 255 14.80 10.53 2.62
C SER A 255 13.93 9.64 3.49
N SER A 256 14.58 8.86 4.35
CA SER A 256 13.91 8.07 5.36
C SER A 256 13.94 8.84 6.67
N GLU A 257 12.78 9.16 7.22
CA GLU A 257 12.64 9.71 8.57
C GLU A 257 12.60 8.59 9.64
N LEU A 258 12.71 7.31 9.24
CA LEU A 258 12.82 6.18 10.18
C LEU A 258 14.21 6.17 10.80
N ALA A 259 14.29 6.63 12.05
CA ALA A 259 15.47 6.44 12.86
C ALA A 259 15.59 4.98 13.31
N TYR A 260 16.80 4.43 13.19
CA TYR A 260 17.15 3.06 13.64
C TYR A 260 16.29 1.97 12.99
N PRO A 261 16.30 1.82 11.65
CA PRO A 261 15.56 0.75 10.96
C PRO A 261 15.86 -0.63 11.56
N GLU A 262 17.11 -0.92 11.93
CA GLU A 262 17.55 -2.18 12.53
C GLU A 262 16.89 -2.50 13.90
N LYS A 263 16.40 -1.47 14.58
CA LYS A 263 15.66 -1.56 15.85
C LYS A 263 14.16 -1.33 15.67
N THR A 264 13.64 -1.42 14.44
CA THR A 264 12.25 -1.08 14.13
C THR A 264 11.42 -2.26 13.65
N VAL A 265 10.24 -2.41 14.26
CA VAL A 265 9.15 -3.29 13.84
C VAL A 265 7.99 -2.43 13.38
N ILE A 266 7.45 -2.74 12.20
CA ILE A 266 6.24 -2.10 11.68
C ILE A 266 5.08 -3.06 11.84
N LEU A 267 4.16 -2.71 12.74
CA LEU A 267 2.84 -3.31 12.87
C LEU A 267 1.88 -2.54 11.99
N SER A 268 1.83 -2.90 10.71
CA SER A 268 0.76 -2.41 9.86
C SER A 268 -0.44 -3.34 10.00
N ALA A 269 -1.64 -2.77 10.14
CA ALA A 269 -2.90 -3.53 10.04
C ALA A 269 -3.02 -4.32 8.71
N THR A 270 -2.11 -4.09 7.76
CA THR A 270 -2.07 -4.70 6.43
C THR A 270 -0.72 -5.34 6.07
N ALA A 271 0.21 -5.35 7.00
CA ALA A 271 1.32 -6.29 6.98
C ALA A 271 0.76 -7.62 7.47
N TRP A 272 0.31 -8.47 6.54
CA TRP A 272 0.19 -9.92 6.72
C TRP A 272 -0.48 -10.47 7.99
N VAL A 273 -1.26 -9.75 8.80
CA VAL A 273 -1.57 -10.19 10.20
C VAL A 273 -0.30 -10.37 11.08
N SER A 274 0.89 -10.49 10.49
CA SER A 274 2.21 -10.52 11.11
C SER A 274 2.97 -9.25 10.73
N GLY A 275 3.32 -8.42 11.71
CA GLY A 275 4.22 -7.28 11.49
C GLY A 275 5.53 -7.71 10.85
N TYR A 276 6.23 -6.79 10.19
CA TYR A 276 7.58 -7.08 9.67
C TYR A 276 8.62 -6.24 10.40
N LYS A 277 9.77 -6.88 10.66
CA LYS A 277 10.96 -6.17 11.14
C LYS A 277 11.64 -5.54 9.94
N LEU A 278 12.05 -4.28 10.06
CA LEU A 278 13.00 -3.70 9.13
C LEU A 278 14.38 -4.27 9.49
N ALA A 279 14.83 -5.30 8.79
CA ALA A 279 16.17 -5.84 8.93
C ALA A 279 16.79 -6.05 7.54
N PRO A 280 18.10 -5.80 7.36
CA PRO A 280 18.77 -5.95 6.06
C PRO A 280 18.57 -7.32 5.40
N ASP A 281 18.26 -8.35 6.19
CA ASP A 281 18.24 -9.76 5.79
C ASP A 281 16.85 -10.44 5.90
N LYS A 282 15.82 -9.81 6.49
CA LYS A 282 14.54 -10.49 6.77
C LYS A 282 13.32 -9.57 6.61
N TYR A 283 12.54 -9.85 5.57
CA TYR A 283 11.27 -9.17 5.28
C TYR A 283 10.05 -9.77 6.00
N THR A 284 10.21 -10.81 6.80
CA THR A 284 9.08 -11.41 7.53
C THR A 284 9.49 -11.82 8.93
N ALA A 285 8.86 -11.20 9.93
CA ALA A 285 8.72 -11.82 11.25
C ALA A 285 7.37 -12.54 11.22
N HIS A 286 7.38 -13.85 10.96
CA HIS A 286 6.16 -14.65 11.08
C HIS A 286 5.87 -14.83 12.56
N PHE A 287 4.79 -14.20 13.05
CA PHE A 287 4.28 -14.35 14.41
C PHE A 287 3.35 -15.56 14.53
N ASP A 288 3.65 -16.63 13.80
CA ASP A 288 2.80 -17.83 13.72
C ASP A 288 2.57 -18.40 15.14
N GLY A 289 1.31 -18.55 15.52
CA GLY A 289 0.91 -19.08 16.83
C GLY A 289 0.96 -18.10 18.00
N TYR A 290 1.39 -16.84 17.79
CA TYR A 290 1.40 -15.80 18.83
C TYR A 290 0.14 -14.94 18.83
N LEU A 291 -0.49 -14.73 17.67
CA LEU A 291 -1.74 -13.99 17.53
C LEU A 291 -2.88 -14.95 17.17
N PRO A 292 -4.11 -14.74 17.70
CA PRO A 292 -5.29 -15.44 17.21
C PRO A 292 -5.42 -15.21 15.71
N GLU A 293 -5.43 -16.28 14.91
CA GLU A 293 -5.60 -16.15 13.47
C GLU A 293 -6.99 -15.55 13.17
N PRO A 294 -7.05 -14.46 12.37
CA PRO A 294 -8.33 -13.88 12.00
C PRO A 294 -9.13 -14.85 11.16
N ASP A 295 -10.39 -15.09 11.52
CA ASP A 295 -11.27 -15.97 10.78
C ASP A 295 -12.08 -15.18 9.74
N TYR A 296 -11.79 -15.37 8.45
CA TYR A 296 -12.46 -14.68 7.35
C TYR A 296 -13.51 -15.54 6.62
N ARG A 297 -14.10 -16.55 7.28
CA ARG A 297 -15.12 -17.44 6.66
C ARG A 297 -16.33 -16.72 6.05
N ASN A 298 -16.64 -15.51 6.53
CA ASN A 298 -17.75 -14.68 6.07
C ASN A 298 -17.34 -13.66 4.99
N LEU A 299 -16.06 -13.63 4.59
CA LEU A 299 -15.56 -12.85 3.48
C LEU A 299 -15.66 -13.67 2.18
N SER A 300 -16.21 -13.06 1.14
CA SER A 300 -16.17 -13.60 -0.22
C SER A 300 -15.30 -12.71 -1.12
N LEU A 301 -14.26 -13.27 -1.73
CA LEU A 301 -13.44 -12.60 -2.74
C LEU A 301 -13.90 -13.05 -4.13
N VAL A 302 -14.25 -12.09 -4.99
CA VAL A 302 -14.75 -12.34 -6.34
C VAL A 302 -13.82 -11.68 -7.35
N HIS A 303 -13.12 -12.47 -8.16
CA HIS A 303 -12.32 -11.97 -9.26
C HIS A 303 -13.19 -11.63 -10.46
N LEU A 304 -12.99 -10.44 -11.02
CA LEU A 304 -13.68 -9.92 -12.19
C LEU A 304 -12.68 -9.52 -13.27
N ASP A 305 -13.03 -9.77 -14.53
CA ASP A 305 -12.20 -9.31 -15.65
C ASP A 305 -12.27 -7.79 -15.82
N LYS A 306 -11.12 -7.20 -16.15
CA LYS A 306 -11.05 -5.81 -16.64
C LYS A 306 -11.90 -5.68 -17.91
N PRO A 307 -12.66 -4.58 -18.07
CA PRO A 307 -13.44 -4.33 -19.29
C PRO A 307 -12.54 -4.33 -20.54
N ALA A 308 -12.96 -5.05 -21.58
CA ALA A 308 -12.18 -5.22 -22.79
C ALA A 308 -12.01 -3.90 -23.57
N GLY A 309 -10.80 -3.69 -24.09
CA GLY A 309 -10.48 -2.51 -24.91
C GLY A 309 -10.39 -1.20 -24.14
N LEU A 310 -10.24 -1.26 -22.80
CA LEU A 310 -9.78 -0.12 -22.03
C LEU A 310 -8.27 0.09 -22.25
N PRO A 311 -7.81 1.35 -22.31
CA PRO A 311 -6.39 1.65 -22.38
C PRO A 311 -5.59 1.06 -21.21
N ILE A 312 -4.29 0.93 -21.41
CA ILE A 312 -3.35 0.51 -20.35
C ILE A 312 -3.10 1.69 -19.40
N TYR A 313 -2.98 2.91 -19.94
CA TYR A 313 -2.63 4.10 -19.17
C TYR A 313 -3.86 4.90 -18.73
N TYR A 314 -4.06 5.07 -17.42
CA TYR A 314 -5.22 5.78 -16.86
C TYR A 314 -5.34 7.23 -17.34
N LYS A 315 -4.21 7.93 -17.55
CA LYS A 315 -4.20 9.30 -18.08
C LYS A 315 -4.88 9.43 -19.45
N THR A 316 -4.97 8.36 -20.22
CA THR A 316 -5.63 8.36 -21.53
C THR A 316 -7.13 8.08 -21.47
N PHE A 317 -7.68 7.76 -20.29
CA PHE A 317 -9.10 7.43 -20.15
C PHE A 317 -9.96 8.69 -20.30
N SER A 318 -9.57 9.79 -19.67
CA SER A 318 -10.31 11.06 -19.72
C SER A 318 -10.40 11.63 -21.14
N GLY A 319 -9.38 11.42 -21.97
CA GLY A 319 -9.37 11.84 -23.38
C GLY A 319 -10.15 10.92 -24.33
N SER A 320 -10.60 9.74 -23.89
CA SER A 320 -11.27 8.76 -24.74
C SER A 320 -12.74 8.60 -24.34
N ARG A 321 -13.65 9.21 -25.12
CA ARG A 321 -15.11 9.08 -24.94
C ARG A 321 -15.56 7.62 -24.91
N SER A 322 -14.97 6.76 -25.75
CA SER A 322 -15.29 5.34 -25.78
C SER A 322 -14.80 4.60 -24.53
N ALA A 323 -13.59 4.91 -24.03
CA ALA A 323 -13.09 4.31 -22.80
C ALA A 323 -13.92 4.72 -21.59
N LYS A 324 -14.29 6.02 -21.49
CA LYS A 324 -15.20 6.52 -20.45
C LYS A 324 -16.52 5.75 -20.46
N ALA A 325 -17.22 5.71 -21.59
CA ALA A 325 -18.52 5.04 -21.70
C ALA A 325 -18.46 3.54 -21.37
N LYS A 326 -17.40 2.84 -21.80
CA LYS A 326 -17.22 1.41 -21.46
C LYS A 326 -17.02 1.20 -19.96
N MET A 327 -16.26 2.08 -19.32
CA MET A 327 -15.93 2.00 -17.91
C MET A 327 -17.15 2.32 -17.03
N THR A 328 -17.86 3.42 -17.32
CA THR A 328 -19.06 3.81 -16.57
C THR A 328 -20.14 2.74 -16.69
N ASN A 329 -20.44 2.30 -17.92
CA ASN A 329 -21.43 1.23 -18.15
C ASN A 329 -21.06 -0.07 -17.43
N TYR A 330 -19.77 -0.42 -17.38
CA TYR A 330 -19.33 -1.60 -16.64
C TYR A 330 -19.58 -1.47 -15.13
N LEU A 331 -19.22 -0.32 -14.53
CA LEU A 331 -19.42 -0.10 -13.10
C LEU A 331 -20.89 0.02 -12.73
N GLU A 332 -21.69 0.72 -13.53
CA GLU A 332 -23.14 0.84 -13.36
C GLU A 332 -23.81 -0.54 -13.42
N THR A 333 -23.46 -1.35 -14.42
CA THR A 333 -23.95 -2.73 -14.56
C THR A 333 -23.52 -3.59 -13.38
N LEU A 334 -22.24 -3.53 -13.00
CA LEU A 334 -21.72 -4.30 -11.86
C LEU A 334 -22.44 -3.94 -10.57
N VAL A 335 -22.58 -2.65 -10.26
CA VAL A 335 -23.27 -2.19 -9.04
C VAL A 335 -24.75 -2.58 -9.06
N ALA A 336 -25.40 -2.56 -10.22
CA ALA A 336 -26.78 -3.02 -10.36
C ALA A 336 -26.94 -4.53 -10.13
N ASP A 337 -26.00 -5.33 -10.63
CA ASP A 337 -26.07 -6.79 -10.60
C ASP A 337 -25.72 -7.42 -9.23
N ILE A 338 -24.90 -6.75 -8.41
CA ILE A 338 -24.52 -7.27 -7.10
C ILE A 338 -25.68 -7.16 -6.09
N PRO A 339 -25.84 -8.12 -5.17
CA PRO A 339 -26.95 -8.08 -4.21
C PRO A 339 -26.78 -7.03 -3.10
N GLU A 340 -25.55 -6.61 -2.79
CA GLU A 340 -25.25 -5.74 -1.66
C GLU A 340 -25.76 -4.31 -1.86
N ARG A 341 -26.32 -3.72 -0.80
CA ARG A 341 -26.92 -2.37 -0.86
C ARG A 341 -25.91 -1.25 -0.67
N LYS A 342 -25.00 -1.39 0.30
CA LYS A 342 -23.95 -0.42 0.60
C LYS A 342 -22.64 -0.85 -0.03
N VAL A 343 -22.14 -0.06 -0.97
CA VAL A 343 -21.00 -0.41 -1.81
C VAL A 343 -19.91 0.64 -1.66
N PHE A 344 -18.69 0.22 -1.39
CA PHE A 344 -17.52 1.08 -1.45
C PHE A 344 -16.70 0.78 -2.70
N ILE A 345 -16.46 1.77 -3.54
CA ILE A 345 -15.65 1.65 -4.76
C ILE A 345 -14.33 2.40 -4.54
N THR A 346 -13.22 1.69 -4.69
CA THR A 346 -11.88 2.29 -4.74
C THR A 346 -11.26 2.11 -6.12
N CYS A 347 -10.59 3.14 -6.63
CA CYS A 347 -9.99 3.13 -7.96
C CYS A 347 -8.73 4.01 -8.04
N PRO A 348 -7.95 3.99 -9.14
CA PRO A 348 -6.84 4.91 -9.30
C PRO A 348 -7.31 6.37 -9.26
N LYS A 349 -6.51 7.28 -8.70
CA LYS A 349 -6.87 8.71 -8.54
C LYS A 349 -7.30 9.39 -9.85
N ALA A 350 -6.67 9.04 -10.96
CA ALA A 350 -7.00 9.56 -12.29
C ALA A 350 -8.37 9.09 -12.82
N ILE A 351 -8.92 8.01 -12.25
CA ILE A 351 -10.18 7.39 -12.64
C ILE A 351 -11.34 7.84 -11.75
N LEU A 352 -11.05 8.25 -10.50
CA LEU A 352 -12.07 8.64 -9.52
C LEU A 352 -13.12 9.63 -10.05
N PRO A 353 -12.78 10.74 -10.75
CA PRO A 353 -13.80 11.64 -11.29
C PRO A 353 -14.78 10.94 -12.24
N LEU A 354 -14.29 9.97 -13.02
CA LEU A 354 -15.12 9.22 -13.96
C LEU A 354 -16.05 8.22 -13.24
N VAL A 355 -15.65 7.71 -12.08
CA VAL A 355 -16.49 6.86 -11.23
C VAL A 355 -17.56 7.69 -10.51
N GLN A 356 -17.21 8.92 -10.12
CA GLN A 356 -18.14 9.87 -9.51
C GLN A 356 -19.19 10.38 -10.50
N ASP A 357 -18.90 10.35 -11.80
CA ASP A 357 -19.82 10.65 -12.89
C ASP A 357 -20.81 9.50 -13.21
N CYS A 358 -20.65 8.31 -12.62
CA CYS A 358 -21.54 7.17 -12.89
C CYS A 358 -22.95 7.40 -12.31
N ASP A 359 -23.97 6.97 -13.07
CA ASP A 359 -25.36 7.00 -12.62
C ASP A 359 -25.75 5.64 -12.01
N PHE A 360 -25.46 5.48 -10.72
CA PHE A 360 -25.74 4.23 -10.02
C PHE A 360 -27.24 4.05 -9.75
N VAL A 361 -27.71 2.81 -9.91
CA VAL A 361 -29.14 2.47 -9.78
C VAL A 361 -29.73 2.87 -8.42
N GLU A 362 -30.99 3.33 -8.45
CA GLU A 362 -31.73 3.74 -7.27
C GLU A 362 -31.80 2.61 -6.21
N GLY A 363 -31.63 2.97 -4.94
CA GLY A 363 -31.65 2.04 -3.81
C GLY A 363 -30.28 1.51 -3.39
N LYS A 364 -29.23 1.72 -4.20
CA LYS A 364 -27.83 1.50 -3.79
C LYS A 364 -27.27 2.74 -3.10
N GLU A 365 -26.46 2.52 -2.07
CA GLU A 365 -25.69 3.57 -1.40
C GLU A 365 -24.22 3.36 -1.76
N VAL A 366 -23.69 4.20 -2.64
CA VAL A 366 -22.36 4.02 -3.23
C VAL A 366 -21.41 5.09 -2.69
N PHE A 367 -20.34 4.64 -2.06
CA PHE A 367 -19.22 5.48 -1.63
C PHE A 367 -18.07 5.29 -2.59
N THR A 368 -17.36 6.38 -2.92
CA THR A 368 -16.23 6.34 -3.85
C THR A 368 -14.99 6.96 -3.20
N SER A 369 -13.84 6.35 -3.44
CA SER A 369 -12.54 6.94 -3.10
C SER A 369 -11.49 6.47 -4.09
N HIS A 370 -10.29 7.04 -4.00
CA HIS A 370 -9.16 6.53 -4.75
C HIS A 370 -8.34 5.53 -3.92
N HIS A 371 -7.37 4.88 -4.53
CA HIS A 371 -6.44 3.94 -3.88
C HIS A 371 -5.48 4.59 -2.86
N GLY A 372 -5.74 5.82 -2.42
CA GLY A 372 -4.85 6.53 -1.51
C GLY A 372 -5.12 6.15 -0.06
N ILE A 373 -4.03 5.93 0.66
CA ILE A 373 -4.01 5.80 2.11
C ILE A 373 -4.19 7.22 2.67
N GLY A 374 -5.14 7.43 3.59
CA GLY A 374 -5.32 8.74 4.25
C GLY A 374 -6.66 9.46 4.03
N THR A 375 -7.61 8.88 3.30
CA THR A 375 -9.00 9.38 3.32
C THR A 375 -9.65 8.95 4.65
N GLY A 376 -9.51 9.78 5.69
CA GLY A 376 -9.90 9.49 7.08
C GLY A 376 -11.41 9.46 7.36
N SER A 377 -12.25 9.14 6.37
CA SER A 377 -13.68 8.97 6.60
C SER A 377 -13.98 7.52 7.00
N ASN A 378 -14.94 7.38 7.91
CA ASN A 378 -15.49 6.10 8.34
C ASN A 378 -16.85 5.81 7.66
N ASP A 379 -17.25 6.62 6.68
CA ASP A 379 -18.59 6.54 6.07
C ASP A 379 -18.84 5.19 5.39
N TRP A 380 -17.76 4.52 4.96
CA TRP A 380 -17.79 3.23 4.26
C TRP A 380 -17.50 2.02 5.18
N GLN A 381 -17.31 2.22 6.49
CA GLN A 381 -17.01 1.12 7.44
C GLN A 381 -18.11 0.06 7.48
N ASP A 382 -19.34 0.46 7.13
CA ASP A 382 -20.54 -0.36 7.13
C ASP A 382 -20.91 -0.86 5.72
N CYS A 383 -20.01 -0.77 4.74
CA CYS A 383 -20.25 -1.33 3.41
C CYS A 383 -20.21 -2.86 3.44
N ASP A 384 -21.24 -3.47 2.85
CA ASP A 384 -21.36 -4.92 2.68
C ASP A 384 -20.59 -5.40 1.44
N ALA A 385 -20.33 -4.51 0.48
CA ALA A 385 -19.48 -4.78 -0.67
C ALA A 385 -18.35 -3.76 -0.81
N VAL A 386 -17.17 -4.24 -1.21
CA VAL A 386 -16.05 -3.41 -1.66
C VAL A 386 -15.72 -3.77 -3.11
N ILE A 387 -15.67 -2.79 -3.99
CA ILE A 387 -15.21 -2.95 -5.37
C ILE A 387 -13.82 -2.32 -5.47
N TYR A 388 -12.80 -3.15 -5.65
CA TYR A 388 -11.44 -2.70 -5.95
C TYR A 388 -11.28 -2.66 -7.47
N PHE A 389 -11.37 -1.45 -8.04
CA PHE A 389 -11.44 -1.25 -9.47
C PHE A 389 -10.10 -0.82 -10.08
N LEU A 390 -9.47 -1.72 -10.85
CA LEU A 390 -8.17 -1.54 -11.53
C LEU A 390 -6.97 -1.50 -10.56
N ASP A 391 -5.78 -1.81 -11.05
CA ASP A 391 -4.56 -1.88 -10.24
C ASP A 391 -4.01 -0.48 -9.85
N ASP A 392 -3.44 -0.35 -8.64
CA ASP A 392 -2.77 0.89 -8.21
C ASP A 392 -1.35 1.01 -8.83
N HIS A 393 -1.26 1.36 -10.11
CA HIS A 393 0.02 1.46 -10.80
C HIS A 393 0.88 2.62 -10.31
N LYS A 394 1.88 2.32 -9.48
CA LYS A 394 2.97 3.24 -9.13
C LYS A 394 4.14 3.11 -10.11
N PRO A 395 4.89 4.19 -10.40
CA PRO A 395 6.11 4.12 -11.19
C PRO A 395 7.14 3.19 -10.54
N GLY A 396 7.98 2.54 -11.36
CA GLY A 396 9.02 1.62 -10.87
C GLY A 396 10.02 2.31 -9.94
N ALA A 397 10.34 3.59 -10.20
CA ALA A 397 11.17 4.41 -9.32
C ALA A 397 10.63 4.49 -7.88
N ALA A 398 9.30 4.52 -7.70
CA ALA A 398 8.72 4.52 -6.36
C ALA A 398 8.98 3.21 -5.60
N HIS A 399 9.04 2.07 -6.31
CA HIS A 399 9.35 0.78 -5.70
C HIS A 399 10.86 0.59 -5.47
N VAL A 400 11.71 1.10 -6.35
CA VAL A 400 13.16 1.19 -6.13
C VAL A 400 13.43 2.02 -4.87
N ALA A 401 12.82 3.20 -4.79
CA ALA A 401 12.90 4.07 -3.64
C ALA A 401 12.44 3.38 -2.35
N LYS A 402 11.27 2.73 -2.40
CA LYS A 402 10.74 2.01 -1.23
C LYS A 402 11.66 0.87 -0.78
N ARG A 403 12.28 0.13 -1.70
CA ARG A 403 13.23 -0.94 -1.36
C ARG A 403 14.43 -0.37 -0.60
N HIS A 404 15.10 0.64 -1.15
CA HIS A 404 16.25 1.26 -0.50
C HIS A 404 15.90 1.96 0.82
N ALA A 405 14.72 2.59 0.91
CA ALA A 405 14.23 3.16 2.17
C ALA A 405 14.08 2.10 3.28
N ILE A 406 13.66 0.89 2.93
CA ILE A 406 13.47 -0.21 3.86
C ILE A 406 14.80 -0.88 4.23
N VAL A 407 15.64 -1.17 3.24
CA VAL A 407 16.92 -1.86 3.44
C VAL A 407 17.95 -0.93 4.09
N GLY A 408 17.88 0.38 3.79
CA GLY A 408 18.81 1.38 4.29
C GLY A 408 20.19 1.33 3.64
N ASP A 409 20.32 0.68 2.48
CA ASP A 409 21.57 0.61 1.73
C ASP A 409 21.70 1.74 0.71
N GLU A 410 22.94 2.21 0.52
CA GLU A 410 23.28 3.20 -0.50
C GLU A 410 22.92 2.69 -1.90
N ILE A 411 22.48 3.62 -2.76
CA ILE A 411 22.19 3.34 -4.15
C ILE A 411 23.49 3.39 -4.95
N THR A 412 23.94 2.21 -5.34
CA THR A 412 25.10 1.97 -6.20
C THR A 412 24.64 1.35 -7.53
N LYS A 413 25.57 1.17 -8.48
CA LYS A 413 25.25 0.49 -9.74
C LYS A 413 24.86 -0.96 -9.45
N GLU A 414 25.62 -1.62 -8.60
CA GLU A 414 25.47 -3.01 -8.19
C GLU A 414 24.11 -3.24 -7.52
N THR A 415 23.67 -2.34 -6.64
CA THR A 415 22.35 -2.48 -6.00
C THR A 415 21.20 -2.29 -7.00
N LEU A 416 21.41 -1.54 -8.09
CA LEU A 416 20.39 -1.25 -9.10
C LEU A 416 20.33 -2.28 -10.24
N ASP A 417 21.21 -3.29 -10.27
CA ASP A 417 21.25 -4.29 -11.35
C ASP A 417 19.90 -5.00 -11.53
N ASP A 418 19.27 -5.40 -10.41
CA ASP A 418 17.95 -6.04 -10.40
C ASP A 418 16.77 -5.09 -10.67
N ALA A 419 17.02 -3.78 -10.74
CA ALA A 419 16.03 -2.79 -11.14
C ALA A 419 16.05 -2.48 -12.65
N GLN A 420 17.08 -2.93 -13.38
CA GLN A 420 17.23 -2.63 -14.81
C GLN A 420 16.17 -3.33 -15.65
N ASN A 421 15.56 -2.59 -16.60
CA ASN A 421 14.47 -3.03 -17.49
C ASN A 421 13.16 -3.38 -16.78
N TYR A 422 13.20 -4.38 -15.90
CA TYR A 422 12.09 -4.84 -15.09
C TYR A 422 12.58 -5.03 -13.66
N LEU A 423 11.73 -4.69 -12.69
CA LEU A 423 12.05 -4.96 -11.30
C LEU A 423 12.10 -6.46 -11.06
N ARG A 424 13.21 -6.95 -10.51
CA ARG A 424 13.47 -8.35 -10.15
C ARG A 424 13.85 -8.44 -8.66
N GLY A 425 13.98 -9.67 -8.16
CA GLY A 425 14.38 -9.95 -6.78
C GLY A 425 13.58 -9.13 -5.77
N SER A 426 14.29 -8.54 -4.80
CA SER A 426 13.70 -7.76 -3.71
C SER A 426 12.85 -6.55 -4.19
N TYR A 427 13.17 -5.94 -5.34
CA TYR A 427 12.36 -4.84 -5.89
C TYR A 427 10.98 -5.30 -6.33
N GLN A 428 10.91 -6.47 -6.95
CA GLN A 428 9.66 -7.07 -7.38
C GLN A 428 8.81 -7.49 -6.18
N ASP A 429 9.44 -7.94 -5.10
CA ASP A 429 8.75 -8.31 -3.87
C ASP A 429 8.21 -7.07 -3.14
N VAL A 430 8.99 -5.99 -3.04
CA VAL A 430 8.50 -4.70 -2.53
C VAL A 430 7.35 -4.16 -3.36
N LYS A 431 7.41 -4.30 -4.68
CA LYS A 431 6.30 -3.93 -5.57
C LYS A 431 5.05 -4.76 -5.27
N ARG A 432 5.15 -6.09 -5.25
CA ARG A 432 4.04 -7.00 -4.93
C ARG A 432 3.46 -6.72 -3.54
N GLY A 433 4.30 -6.59 -2.53
CA GLY A 433 3.91 -6.26 -1.16
C GLY A 433 3.20 -4.92 -1.07
N SER A 434 3.63 -3.92 -1.85
CA SER A 434 2.95 -2.61 -1.92
C SER A 434 1.53 -2.73 -2.49
N TYR A 435 1.35 -3.50 -3.56
CA TYR A 435 0.01 -3.76 -4.13
C TYR A 435 -0.90 -4.48 -3.12
N LEU A 436 -0.40 -5.57 -2.53
CA LEU A 436 -1.17 -6.35 -1.57
C LEU A 436 -1.54 -5.53 -0.34
N SER A 437 -0.59 -4.81 0.24
CA SER A 437 -0.84 -3.95 1.40
C SER A 437 -1.94 -2.94 1.08
N ASN A 438 -1.88 -2.29 -0.08
CA ASN A 438 -2.92 -1.36 -0.51
C ASN A 438 -4.30 -2.01 -0.69
N MET A 439 -4.34 -3.18 -1.34
CA MET A 439 -5.58 -3.95 -1.48
C MET A 439 -6.17 -4.31 -0.12
N ILE A 440 -5.39 -4.92 0.77
CA ILE A 440 -5.84 -5.28 2.12
C ILE A 440 -6.33 -4.03 2.88
N GLN A 441 -5.65 -2.89 2.75
CA GLN A 441 -6.05 -1.65 3.41
C GLN A 441 -7.44 -1.21 2.98
N LEU A 442 -7.67 -1.21 1.67
CA LEU A 442 -8.92 -0.74 1.07
C LEU A 442 -10.05 -1.74 1.24
N LEU A 443 -9.78 -3.05 1.21
CA LEU A 443 -10.75 -4.08 1.58
C LEU A 443 -11.14 -3.94 3.06
N GLY A 444 -10.15 -3.71 3.92
CA GLY A 444 -10.35 -3.45 5.34
C GLY A 444 -11.19 -2.21 5.64
N ARG A 445 -11.42 -1.32 4.66
CA ARG A 445 -12.33 -0.20 4.85
C ARG A 445 -13.79 -0.61 4.92
N GLY A 446 -14.18 -1.77 4.36
CA GLY A 446 -15.54 -2.30 4.54
C GLY A 446 -15.72 -3.03 5.88
N ARG A 447 -16.82 -3.79 6.00
CA ARG A 447 -17.17 -4.50 7.24
C ARG A 447 -16.20 -5.60 7.66
N VAL A 448 -15.28 -6.04 6.81
CA VAL A 448 -14.37 -7.17 7.10
C VAL A 448 -13.48 -6.95 8.34
N ARG A 449 -13.28 -5.71 8.79
CA ARG A 449 -12.57 -5.40 10.04
C ARG A 449 -13.41 -5.61 11.30
N GLN A 450 -14.73 -5.60 11.18
CA GLN A 450 -15.65 -5.84 12.29
C GLN A 450 -15.67 -7.35 12.60
N ARG A 451 -15.78 -7.70 13.88
CA ARG A 451 -15.74 -9.08 14.37
C ARG A 451 -17.06 -9.41 15.08
N TYR A 452 -17.57 -10.61 14.82
CA TYR A 452 -18.61 -11.21 15.65
C TYR A 452 -17.99 -11.70 16.99
N ASP A 453 -18.84 -12.01 17.97
CA ASP A 453 -18.43 -12.50 19.29
C ASP A 453 -17.59 -13.79 19.24
N ASP A 454 -17.69 -14.55 18.15
CA ASP A 454 -16.91 -15.77 17.91
C ASP A 454 -15.54 -15.52 17.25
N GLY A 455 -15.16 -14.25 17.05
CA GLY A 455 -13.90 -13.83 16.42
C GLY A 455 -13.92 -13.88 14.88
N SER A 456 -15.02 -14.31 14.25
CA SER A 456 -15.14 -14.30 12.80
C SER A 456 -15.41 -12.89 12.26
N SER A 457 -14.90 -12.59 11.06
CA SER A 457 -15.15 -11.31 10.42
C SER A 457 -16.64 -11.15 10.10
N HIS A 458 -17.13 -9.91 10.10
CA HIS A 458 -18.46 -9.63 9.55
C HIS A 458 -18.54 -10.00 8.06
N LYS A 459 -19.77 -10.26 7.61
CA LYS A 459 -20.03 -10.61 6.22
C LYS A 459 -19.70 -9.45 5.28
N MET A 460 -18.93 -9.74 4.24
CA MET A 460 -18.58 -8.78 3.19
C MET A 460 -18.22 -9.51 1.88
N THR A 461 -18.52 -8.90 0.74
CA THR A 461 -18.04 -9.36 -0.58
C THR A 461 -17.06 -8.34 -1.17
N ALA A 462 -15.85 -8.78 -1.53
CA ALA A 462 -14.88 -7.96 -2.24
C ALA A 462 -14.82 -8.34 -3.72
N TYR A 463 -15.26 -7.43 -4.60
CA TYR A 463 -15.20 -7.56 -6.04
C TYR A 463 -13.91 -6.94 -6.57
N MET A 464 -13.06 -7.76 -7.18
CA MET A 464 -11.68 -7.42 -7.51
C MET A 464 -11.49 -7.38 -9.03
N VAL A 465 -11.38 -6.17 -9.59
CA VAL A 465 -11.08 -5.95 -11.02
C VAL A 465 -9.58 -5.70 -11.18
N VAL A 466 -8.77 -6.73 -10.95
CA VAL A 466 -7.30 -6.66 -10.86
C VAL A 466 -6.66 -7.79 -11.67
N ASP A 467 -5.35 -7.71 -11.91
CA ASP A 467 -4.60 -8.84 -12.48
C ASP A 467 -4.78 -10.09 -11.60
N LYS A 468 -5.06 -11.24 -12.24
CA LYS A 468 -5.33 -12.51 -11.55
C LYS A 468 -4.21 -12.87 -10.55
N ARG A 469 -2.96 -12.58 -10.87
CA ARG A 469 -1.82 -12.89 -9.99
C ARG A 469 -1.92 -12.15 -8.66
N TYR A 470 -2.33 -10.88 -8.67
CA TYR A 470 -2.52 -10.13 -7.43
C TYR A 470 -3.75 -10.61 -6.67
N PHE A 471 -4.81 -11.02 -7.37
CA PHE A 471 -5.97 -11.64 -6.73
C PHE A 471 -5.62 -12.95 -6.02
N ASP A 472 -4.88 -13.85 -6.68
CA ASP A 472 -4.43 -15.11 -6.10
C ASP A 472 -3.60 -14.85 -4.83
N MET A 473 -2.62 -13.93 -4.94
CA MET A 473 -1.80 -13.51 -3.79
C MET A 473 -2.63 -12.90 -2.67
N LEU A 474 -3.64 -12.08 -2.98
CA LEU A 474 -4.55 -11.48 -2.00
C LEU A 474 -5.38 -12.53 -1.29
N SER A 475 -5.89 -13.54 -2.01
CA SER A 475 -6.70 -14.61 -1.42
C SER A 475 -5.94 -15.41 -0.36
N ALA A 476 -4.63 -15.59 -0.56
CA ALA A 476 -3.75 -16.23 0.43
C ALA A 476 -3.64 -15.42 1.75
N GLN A 477 -3.96 -14.13 1.72
CA GLN A 477 -3.91 -13.25 2.90
C GLN A 477 -5.18 -13.30 3.76
N PHE A 478 -6.25 -13.92 3.27
CA PHE A 478 -7.53 -14.03 3.97
C PHE A 478 -7.86 -15.50 4.24
N PRO A 479 -7.27 -16.13 5.26
CA PRO A 479 -7.53 -17.53 5.56
C PRO A 479 -9.03 -17.81 5.75
N LYS A 480 -9.48 -18.95 5.21
CA LYS A 480 -10.87 -19.42 5.23
C LYS A 480 -11.88 -18.59 4.42
N CYS A 481 -11.47 -17.54 3.70
CA CYS A 481 -12.40 -16.79 2.85
C CYS A 481 -12.92 -17.66 1.70
N GLN A 482 -14.09 -17.29 1.17
CA GLN A 482 -14.64 -17.90 -0.04
C GLN A 482 -14.05 -17.21 -1.27
N VAL A 483 -13.65 -17.96 -2.30
CA VAL A 483 -13.04 -17.40 -3.51
C VAL A 483 -13.86 -17.80 -4.73
N GLU A 484 -14.25 -16.82 -5.53
CA GLU A 484 -15.02 -16.98 -6.76
C GLU A 484 -14.30 -16.29 -7.94
N TYR A 485 -14.31 -16.90 -9.13
CA TYR A 485 -13.85 -16.28 -10.36
C TYR A 485 -15.03 -16.12 -11.32
N ARG A 486 -15.41 -14.87 -11.64
CA ARG A 486 -16.47 -14.57 -12.63
C ARG A 486 -15.89 -14.08 -13.97
N SER A 487 -14.64 -14.41 -14.24
CA SER A 487 -14.01 -14.11 -15.52
C SER A 487 -14.60 -14.98 -16.64
N LYS A 488 -14.83 -14.38 -17.83
CA LYS A 488 -15.07 -15.17 -19.03
C LYS A 488 -13.72 -15.75 -19.42
N PRO A 489 -13.58 -17.07 -19.66
CA PRO A 489 -12.31 -17.62 -20.12
C PRO A 489 -11.91 -16.96 -21.45
N SER A 490 -10.96 -16.01 -21.36
CA SER A 490 -10.27 -15.43 -22.51
C SER A 490 -9.50 -16.54 -23.21
N THR A 491 -10.07 -17.13 -24.26
CA THR A 491 -9.52 -18.32 -24.92
C THR A 491 -8.19 -18.11 -25.65
N LYS A 492 -7.71 -16.86 -25.80
CA LYS A 492 -6.44 -16.53 -26.49
C LYS A 492 -5.38 -15.92 -25.58
N GLY A 493 -5.73 -14.93 -24.74
CA GLY A 493 -4.79 -14.30 -23.81
C GLY A 493 -4.41 -15.22 -22.64
N ALA A 494 -5.37 -16.01 -22.13
CA ALA A 494 -5.12 -16.93 -21.02
C ALA A 494 -4.11 -18.02 -21.36
N VAL A 495 -3.91 -18.33 -22.64
CA VAL A 495 -2.96 -19.36 -23.05
C VAL A 495 -1.51 -18.87 -22.91
N LEU A 496 -1.20 -17.63 -23.34
CA LEU A 496 0.13 -17.06 -23.12
C LEU A 496 0.44 -16.88 -21.63
N SER A 497 -0.52 -16.40 -20.84
CA SER A 497 -0.36 -16.28 -19.40
C SER A 497 -0.09 -17.64 -18.75
N LYS A 498 -0.82 -18.70 -19.13
CA LYS A 498 -0.56 -20.06 -18.65
C LYS A 498 0.84 -20.56 -18.97
N TYR A 499 1.36 -20.29 -20.17
CA TYR A 499 2.75 -20.61 -20.49
C TYR A 499 3.71 -19.84 -19.58
N ALA A 500 3.53 -18.53 -19.46
CA ALA A 500 4.43 -17.69 -18.66
C ALA A 500 4.39 -18.01 -17.16
N ASP A 501 3.24 -18.38 -16.62
CA ASP A 501 3.10 -18.77 -15.21
C ASP A 501 3.81 -20.11 -14.95
N PHE A 502 3.58 -21.11 -15.82
CA PHE A 502 4.30 -22.38 -15.73
C PHE A 502 5.82 -22.21 -15.84
N LEU A 503 6.27 -21.39 -16.79
CA LEU A 503 7.69 -21.14 -17.03
C LEU A 503 8.36 -20.42 -15.86
N ARG A 504 7.67 -19.51 -15.16
CA ARG A 504 8.20 -18.86 -13.94
C ARG A 504 8.43 -19.85 -12.80
N GLU A 505 7.67 -20.93 -12.76
CA GLU A 505 7.81 -21.99 -11.75
C GLU A 505 8.92 -22.98 -12.10
N GLN A 506 9.45 -22.95 -13.33
CA GLN A 506 10.55 -23.81 -13.74
C GLN A 506 11.89 -23.18 -13.34
N VAL A 507 12.60 -23.82 -12.41
CA VAL A 507 14.00 -23.51 -12.07
C VAL A 507 14.92 -24.26 -13.03
N VAL A 508 14.85 -23.95 -14.33
CA VAL A 508 15.58 -24.73 -15.35
C VAL A 508 16.31 -23.80 -16.32
N GLU A 509 17.64 -23.81 -16.28
CA GLU A 509 18.53 -23.08 -17.21
C GLU A 509 18.58 -23.68 -18.63
N ALA A 510 17.80 -24.73 -18.89
CA ALA A 510 17.74 -25.41 -20.18
C ALA A 510 16.52 -24.98 -21.01
N PRO A 511 16.61 -24.97 -22.35
CA PRO A 511 15.46 -24.77 -23.21
C PRO A 511 14.37 -25.83 -22.98
N LEU A 512 13.12 -25.38 -22.82
CA LEU A 512 11.97 -26.24 -22.67
C LEU A 512 11.22 -26.37 -23.99
N SER A 513 10.87 -27.59 -24.39
CA SER A 513 10.08 -27.75 -25.60
C SER A 513 8.66 -27.22 -25.38
N VAL A 514 8.15 -26.45 -26.35
CA VAL A 514 6.78 -25.91 -26.26
C VAL A 514 5.78 -27.05 -26.15
N LYS A 515 6.00 -28.15 -26.89
CA LYS A 515 5.16 -29.36 -26.81
C LYS A 515 5.08 -29.91 -25.39
N TYR A 516 6.22 -30.06 -24.71
CA TYR A 516 6.27 -30.54 -23.33
C TYR A 516 5.47 -29.64 -22.40
N VAL A 517 5.70 -28.32 -22.45
CA VAL A 517 4.98 -27.35 -21.62
C VAL A 517 3.47 -27.37 -21.93
N SER A 518 3.10 -27.49 -23.21
CA SER A 518 1.71 -27.61 -23.63
C SER A 518 1.03 -28.86 -23.09
N GLU A 519 1.73 -29.99 -23.04
CA GLU A 519 1.23 -31.25 -22.48
C GLU A 519 0.99 -31.11 -20.97
N GLN A 520 1.91 -30.48 -20.23
CA GLN A 520 1.73 -30.19 -18.80
C GLN A 520 0.54 -29.28 -18.52
N LEU A 521 0.30 -28.31 -19.41
CA LEU A 521 -0.79 -27.35 -19.30
C LEU A 521 -2.13 -27.83 -19.90
N GLY A 522 -2.18 -29.06 -20.45
CA GLY A 522 -3.37 -29.60 -21.12
C GLY A 522 -3.77 -28.88 -22.43
N ILE A 523 -2.84 -28.18 -23.08
CA ILE A 523 -3.07 -27.39 -24.30
C ILE A 523 -2.87 -28.29 -25.53
N LYS A 524 -3.96 -28.88 -26.03
CA LYS A 524 -3.92 -29.85 -27.15
C LYS A 524 -3.47 -29.29 -28.51
N ASN A 525 -3.72 -27.99 -28.78
CA ASN A 525 -3.47 -27.36 -30.08
C ASN A 525 -2.43 -26.24 -30.02
N TYR A 526 -1.28 -26.49 -29.39
CA TYR A 526 -0.27 -25.47 -29.12
C TYR A 526 0.27 -24.74 -30.38
N ARG A 527 0.29 -25.41 -31.54
CA ARG A 527 0.70 -24.81 -32.82
C ARG A 527 -0.17 -23.61 -33.24
N LYS A 528 -1.44 -23.57 -32.82
CA LYS A 528 -2.36 -22.44 -33.10
C LYS A 528 -1.89 -21.14 -32.45
N TYR A 529 -1.11 -21.23 -31.37
CA TYR A 529 -0.64 -20.08 -30.60
C TYR A 529 0.78 -19.66 -30.98
N THR A 530 1.41 -20.29 -31.97
CA THR A 530 2.80 -19.98 -32.38
C THR A 530 2.98 -18.52 -32.82
N SER A 531 1.99 -17.92 -33.48
CA SER A 531 2.02 -16.50 -33.83
C SER A 531 1.99 -15.61 -32.60
N ASP A 532 1.20 -15.97 -31.58
CA ASP A 532 1.03 -15.19 -30.37
C ASP A 532 2.25 -15.33 -29.44
N LEU A 533 2.80 -16.56 -29.32
CA LEU A 533 4.05 -16.83 -28.59
C LEU A 533 5.24 -16.08 -29.22
N LYS A 534 5.31 -16.02 -30.57
CA LYS A 534 6.34 -15.27 -31.27
C LYS A 534 6.16 -13.76 -31.13
N ALA A 535 4.92 -13.29 -31.17
CA ALA A 535 4.63 -11.87 -31.02
C ALA A 535 4.92 -11.38 -29.60
N ASP A 536 4.78 -12.26 -28.60
CA ASP A 536 4.90 -11.97 -27.17
C ASP A 536 4.31 -10.61 -26.82
N LYS A 537 3.05 -10.40 -27.24
CA LYS A 537 2.37 -9.13 -27.04
C LYS A 537 2.35 -8.86 -25.54
N ASP A 538 2.83 -7.67 -25.18
CA ASP A 538 3.01 -7.18 -23.81
C ASP A 538 4.23 -7.76 -23.04
N GLY A 539 5.12 -8.50 -23.71
CA GLY A 539 6.38 -9.00 -23.12
C GLY A 539 6.19 -10.02 -22.00
N ILE A 540 5.08 -10.76 -22.04
CA ILE A 540 4.64 -11.65 -20.96
C ILE A 540 5.57 -12.85 -20.80
N LEU A 541 6.03 -13.44 -21.90
CA LEU A 541 7.01 -14.52 -21.88
C LEU A 541 8.37 -14.00 -21.44
N LYS A 542 8.81 -12.86 -21.96
CA LYS A 542 10.05 -12.23 -21.48
C LYS A 542 10.02 -11.95 -19.97
N GLY A 543 8.88 -11.50 -19.45
CA GLY A 543 8.65 -11.32 -18.02
C GLY A 543 8.64 -12.62 -17.19
N SER A 544 8.62 -13.79 -17.83
CA SER A 544 8.83 -15.10 -17.19
C SER A 544 10.29 -15.57 -17.22
N GLY A 545 11.21 -14.80 -17.81
CA GLY A 545 12.61 -15.20 -17.98
C GLY A 545 12.85 -16.10 -19.19
N TYR A 546 11.86 -16.24 -20.09
CA TYR A 546 11.97 -17.07 -21.29
C TYR A 546 11.56 -16.31 -22.54
N GLN A 547 12.15 -16.67 -23.67
CA GLN A 547 11.74 -16.21 -25.00
C GLN A 547 11.31 -17.38 -25.87
N PHE A 548 10.35 -17.14 -26.76
CA PHE A 548 9.89 -18.16 -27.71
C PHE A 548 10.82 -18.23 -28.93
N GLN A 549 11.40 -19.40 -29.18
CA GLN A 549 12.15 -19.69 -30.40
C GLN A 549 11.33 -20.61 -31.30
N LYS A 550 10.96 -20.09 -32.48
CA LYS A 550 10.28 -20.88 -33.50
C LYS A 550 11.27 -21.86 -34.15
N GLY A 551 11.10 -23.15 -33.87
CA GLY A 551 11.79 -24.23 -34.58
C GLY A 551 11.48 -24.33 -36.08
N GLU A 552 12.29 -25.12 -36.79
CA GLU A 552 12.27 -25.28 -38.25
C GLU A 552 11.22 -26.29 -38.73
N SER A 553 10.72 -26.09 -39.95
CA SER A 553 9.76 -26.99 -40.59
C SER A 553 10.48 -28.16 -41.26
N GLY A 554 10.03 -29.40 -41.03
CA GLY A 554 10.51 -30.58 -41.78
C GLY A 554 10.65 -31.84 -40.93
N ARG A 555 10.95 -32.98 -41.57
CA ARG A 555 11.14 -34.30 -40.90
C ARG A 555 12.31 -34.30 -39.91
N TYR A 556 13.25 -33.36 -40.08
CA TYR A 556 14.43 -33.15 -39.22
C TYR A 556 14.48 -31.74 -38.60
N GLY A 557 13.39 -30.98 -38.66
CA GLY A 557 13.34 -29.63 -38.10
C GLY A 557 13.38 -29.64 -36.57
N THR A 558 14.00 -28.61 -35.99
CA THR A 558 14.00 -28.40 -34.53
C THR A 558 12.57 -28.06 -34.05
N GLY A 559 12.17 -28.59 -32.90
CA GLY A 559 10.87 -28.26 -32.30
C GLY A 559 10.80 -26.78 -31.85
N HIS A 560 9.60 -26.25 -31.62
CA HIS A 560 9.47 -24.93 -30.98
C HIS A 560 9.92 -25.01 -29.51
N LEU A 561 10.69 -24.02 -29.06
CA LEU A 561 11.30 -23.99 -27.74
C LEU A 561 10.95 -22.70 -26.99
N PHE A 562 10.89 -22.80 -25.67
CA PHE A 562 11.06 -21.69 -24.74
C PHE A 562 12.52 -21.70 -24.29
N VAL A 563 13.26 -20.64 -24.57
CA VAL A 563 14.68 -20.51 -24.25
C VAL A 563 14.83 -19.52 -23.09
N PRO A 564 15.54 -19.86 -22.01
CA PRO A 564 15.87 -18.89 -20.96
C PRO A 564 16.54 -17.64 -21.55
N ILE A 565 16.24 -16.47 -20.98
CA ILE A 565 16.79 -15.16 -21.41
C ILE A 565 18.04 -14.84 -20.60
#